data_AF-A0A9P4IC30-F1
#
_entry.id   AF-A0A9P4IC30-F1
#
_cell.length_a   1.000
_cell.length_b   1.000
_cell.length_c   1.000
_cell.angle_alpha   90.00
_cell.angle_beta   90.00
_cell.angle_gamma   90.00
#
_symmetry.space_group_name_H-M   'P 1'
#
loop_
_entity.id
_entity.type
_entity.pdbx_description
1 polymer ?
#
loop_
_entity_poly.entity_id
_entity_poly.type
_entity_poly.pdbx_seq_one_letter_code
_entity_poly.pdbx_strand_id
1 'polypeptide(L)'
;MATEGYTFETPRLGIELANPKNDIHCQLYVELNQQPTFIKNLDGLTSTTNIDTIRAFLQRRWTDIYEKWGYGNYIVWLKPLADPSLPEPKPIGTVTMVREPNAPAPDIGYAFLDAYQGKGYATESCQALLDYCRNEFNQQQYLCFTRSWNQASRALAERLGFKLEAEHRLPTGAELACYSLGTEGMNWDLGSIVEDRIKKMPLDKRAGDAAATAAPVPEDAGITETAIATS
;
A
#
# COMPACT_ATOMS: atom_id res chain seq x y z
N MET A 1 5.33 20.08 22.43
CA MET A 1 3.87 20.05 22.58
C MET A 1 3.37 18.86 21.79
N ALA A 2 2.74 17.89 22.45
CA ALA A 2 2.35 16.61 21.86
C ALA A 2 1.33 16.85 20.74
N THR A 3 1.60 16.36 19.54
CA THR A 3 0.53 15.92 18.66
C THR A 3 0.16 14.51 19.10
N GLU A 4 -1.11 14.39 19.51
CA GLU A 4 -1.78 13.24 20.11
C GLU A 4 -1.59 11.96 19.28
N GLY A 5 -1.26 10.86 19.98
CA GLY A 5 -1.54 9.44 19.66
C GLY A 5 -1.35 8.89 18.24
N TYR A 6 -0.95 7.62 18.14
CA TYR A 6 -1.16 6.86 16.90
C TYR A 6 -2.67 6.75 16.60
N THR A 7 -3.05 6.69 15.31
CA THR A 7 -4.45 6.49 14.90
C THR A 7 -5.01 5.18 15.44
N PHE A 8 -4.20 4.13 15.40
CA PHE A 8 -4.44 2.88 16.10
C PHE A 8 -3.10 2.19 16.40
N GLU A 9 -3.12 1.24 17.33
CA GLU A 9 -1.91 0.64 17.87
C GLU A 9 -2.05 -0.87 18.03
N THR A 10 -0.91 -1.53 18.02
CA THR A 10 -0.75 -2.93 18.37
C THR A 10 0.30 -3.05 19.49
N PRO A 11 0.56 -4.25 20.04
CA PRO A 11 1.60 -4.43 21.05
C PRO A 11 2.98 -3.94 20.57
N ARG A 12 3.33 -4.14 19.29
CA ARG A 12 4.65 -3.79 18.76
C ARG A 12 4.67 -2.51 17.93
N LEU A 13 3.53 -2.10 17.39
CA LEU A 13 3.48 -1.07 16.35
C LEU A 13 2.56 0.09 16.75
N GLY A 14 2.95 1.29 16.37
CA GLY A 14 2.06 2.43 16.29
C GLY A 14 1.75 2.72 14.82
N ILE A 15 0.49 2.97 14.49
CA ILE A 15 0.08 3.22 13.11
C ILE A 15 -0.63 4.58 13.06
N GLU A 16 -0.11 5.48 12.24
CA GLU A 16 -0.67 6.82 12.09
C GLU A 16 -0.87 7.20 10.64
N LEU A 17 -1.84 8.09 10.41
CA LEU A 17 -2.15 8.57 9.08
C LEU A 17 -0.95 9.31 8.46
N ALA A 18 -0.65 9.00 7.20
CA ALA A 18 0.46 9.61 6.49
C ALA A 18 0.20 11.12 6.30
N ASN A 19 1.14 11.95 6.73
CA ASN A 19 1.03 13.39 6.72
C ASN A 19 2.06 13.99 5.74
N PRO A 20 1.62 14.66 4.65
CA PRO A 20 2.54 15.27 3.69
C PRO A 20 3.41 16.39 4.30
N LYS A 21 3.00 16.97 5.43
CA LYS A 21 3.77 18.00 6.15
C LYS A 21 4.80 17.41 7.11
N ASN A 22 4.81 16.09 7.31
CA ASN A 22 5.82 15.41 8.12
C ASN A 22 6.95 14.87 7.23
N ASP A 23 8.15 15.43 7.38
CA ASP A 23 9.31 15.05 6.59
C ASP A 23 9.76 13.61 6.84
N ILE A 24 9.56 13.07 8.05
CA ILE A 24 9.87 11.66 8.36
C ILE A 24 8.99 10.72 7.52
N HIS A 25 7.72 11.09 7.30
CA HIS A 25 6.80 10.28 6.51
C HIS A 25 7.22 10.30 5.05
N CYS A 26 7.54 11.48 4.51
CA CYS A 26 8.01 11.62 3.14
C CYS A 26 9.34 10.87 2.94
N GLN A 27 10.25 10.94 3.91
CA GLN A 27 11.54 10.26 3.86
C GLN A 27 11.39 8.73 3.89
N LEU A 28 10.45 8.17 4.65
CA LEU A 28 10.17 6.75 4.61
C LEU A 28 9.77 6.27 3.20
N TYR A 29 8.93 7.04 2.50
CA TYR A 29 8.56 6.73 1.12
C TYR A 29 9.77 6.80 0.16
N VAL A 30 10.69 7.75 0.37
CA VAL A 30 11.95 7.79 -0.39
C VAL A 30 12.74 6.49 -0.16
N GLU A 31 12.89 6.07 1.09
CA GLU A 31 13.65 4.87 1.45
C GLU A 31 13.00 3.58 0.92
N LEU A 32 11.68 3.48 0.97
CA LEU A 32 10.94 2.37 0.34
C LEU A 32 11.17 2.34 -1.16
N ASN A 33 11.05 3.49 -1.84
CA ASN A 33 11.17 3.61 -3.29
C ASN A 33 12.57 3.29 -3.83
N GLN A 34 13.59 3.28 -2.98
CA GLN A 34 14.98 2.92 -3.32
C GLN A 34 15.27 1.43 -3.20
N GLN A 35 14.40 0.65 -2.54
CA GLN A 35 14.73 -0.73 -2.21
C GLN A 35 14.59 -1.67 -3.40
N PRO A 36 15.53 -2.61 -3.58
CA PRO A 36 15.45 -3.60 -4.65
C PRO A 36 14.15 -4.40 -4.61
N THR A 37 13.65 -4.74 -3.42
CA THR A 37 12.40 -5.47 -3.24
C THR A 37 11.19 -4.65 -3.69
N PHE A 38 11.17 -3.35 -3.39
CA PHE A 38 10.12 -2.44 -3.85
C PHE A 38 10.18 -2.28 -5.36
N ILE A 39 11.35 -1.96 -5.90
CA ILE A 39 11.57 -1.76 -7.35
C ILE A 39 11.20 -3.03 -8.13
N LYS A 40 11.52 -4.22 -7.62
CA LYS A 40 11.13 -5.49 -8.25
C LYS A 40 9.61 -5.62 -8.38
N ASN A 41 8.86 -5.17 -7.38
CA ASN A 41 7.39 -5.22 -7.41
C ASN A 41 6.76 -4.18 -8.35
N LEU A 42 7.50 -3.13 -8.73
CA LEU A 42 7.04 -2.16 -9.72
C LEU A 42 6.96 -2.71 -11.14
N ASP A 43 7.51 -3.90 -11.40
CA ASP A 43 7.40 -4.61 -12.69
C ASP A 43 7.78 -3.74 -13.90
N GLY A 44 8.93 -3.07 -13.78
CA GLY A 44 9.48 -2.18 -14.81
C GLY A 44 8.98 -0.74 -14.76
N LEU A 45 8.05 -0.40 -13.85
CA LEU A 45 7.68 0.99 -13.59
C LEU A 45 8.78 1.72 -12.81
N THR A 46 8.93 3.03 -13.06
CA THR A 46 9.89 3.88 -12.35
C THR A 46 9.37 4.29 -10.97
N SER A 47 10.24 4.21 -9.95
CA SER A 47 10.04 4.86 -8.66
C SER A 47 10.63 6.27 -8.66
N THR A 48 10.14 7.13 -7.77
CA THR A 48 10.70 8.47 -7.54
C THR A 48 11.32 8.54 -6.15
N THR A 49 12.47 9.21 -6.06
CA THR A 49 13.13 9.53 -4.78
C THR A 49 13.10 11.03 -4.51
N ASN A 50 12.41 11.80 -5.35
CA ASN A 50 12.24 13.23 -5.16
C ASN A 50 11.20 13.47 -4.05
N ILE A 51 11.64 14.06 -2.94
CA ILE A 51 10.81 14.24 -1.74
C ILE A 51 9.59 15.14 -1.99
N ASP A 52 9.71 16.16 -2.85
CA ASP A 52 8.60 17.06 -3.18
C ASP A 52 7.53 16.34 -4.01
N THR A 53 7.95 15.42 -4.89
CA THR A 53 7.03 14.55 -5.63
C THR A 53 6.29 13.61 -4.68
N ILE A 54 6.98 13.03 -3.71
CA ILE A 54 6.37 12.17 -2.69
C ILE A 54 5.40 12.97 -1.81
N ARG A 55 5.78 14.20 -1.42
CA ARG A 55 4.92 15.09 -0.65
C ARG A 55 3.63 15.40 -1.41
N ALA A 56 3.74 15.74 -2.70
CA ALA A 56 2.58 15.98 -3.55
C ALA A 56 1.71 14.72 -3.70
N PHE A 57 2.32 13.54 -3.83
CA PHE A 57 1.61 12.26 -3.84
C PHE A 57 0.81 12.05 -2.55
N LEU A 58 1.42 12.22 -1.38
CA LEU A 58 0.74 12.07 -0.09
C LEU A 58 -0.39 13.09 0.10
N GLN A 59 -0.17 14.34 -0.32
CA GLN A 59 -1.20 15.38 -0.27
C GLN A 59 -2.41 15.02 -1.13
N ARG A 60 -2.17 14.50 -2.34
CA ARG A 60 -3.25 14.06 -3.22
C ARG A 60 -4.02 12.89 -2.62
N ARG A 61 -3.32 11.88 -2.09
CA ARG A 61 -3.94 10.72 -1.43
C ARG A 61 -4.80 11.13 -0.24
N TRP A 62 -4.38 12.14 0.52
CA TRP A 62 -5.19 12.72 1.58
C TRP A 62 -6.53 13.26 1.06
N THR A 63 -6.49 14.12 0.04
CA THR A 63 -7.68 14.78 -0.52
C THR A 63 -8.58 13.80 -1.28
N ASP A 64 -8.01 12.94 -2.12
CA ASP A 64 -8.79 12.07 -3.02
C ASP A 64 -9.36 10.83 -2.31
N ILE A 65 -8.73 10.39 -1.22
CA ILE A 65 -9.08 9.13 -0.53
C ILE A 65 -9.53 9.40 0.90
N TYR A 66 -8.66 9.99 1.75
CA TYR A 66 -8.94 10.09 3.18
C TYR A 66 -10.13 11.00 3.47
N GLU A 67 -10.18 12.21 2.88
CA GLU A 67 -11.31 13.12 3.06
C GLU A 67 -12.64 12.54 2.56
N LYS A 68 -12.58 11.61 1.59
CA LYS A 68 -13.75 10.99 0.99
C LYS A 68 -14.24 9.75 1.75
N TRP A 69 -13.32 8.90 2.21
CA TRP A 69 -13.63 7.56 2.73
C TRP A 69 -13.32 7.38 4.21
N GLY A 70 -12.58 8.30 4.84
CA GLY A 70 -12.18 8.24 6.24
C GLY A 70 -10.96 7.35 6.53
N TYR A 71 -10.46 6.64 5.52
CA TYR A 71 -9.24 5.83 5.60
C TYR A 71 -8.34 6.08 4.40
N GLY A 72 -7.05 5.75 4.52
CA GLY A 72 -6.07 6.04 3.47
C GLY A 72 -4.72 5.38 3.69
N ASN A 73 -3.65 6.17 3.55
CA ASN A 73 -2.27 5.73 3.71
C ASN A 73 -1.79 5.94 5.14
N TYR A 74 -1.17 4.95 5.74
CA TYR A 74 -0.66 5.00 7.11
C TYR A 74 0.83 4.65 7.17
N ILE A 75 1.52 5.29 8.10
CA ILE A 75 2.90 4.96 8.49
C ILE A 75 2.87 3.97 9.64
N VAL A 76 3.71 2.94 9.53
CA VAL A 76 3.91 1.93 10.57
C VAL A 76 5.20 2.23 11.32
N TRP A 77 5.07 2.51 12.61
CA TRP A 77 6.15 2.80 13.54
C TRP A 77 6.42 1.60 14.43
N LEU A 78 7.67 1.13 14.45
CA LEU A 78 8.14 0.13 15.41
C LEU A 78 8.41 0.80 16.75
N LYS A 79 7.77 0.29 17.81
CA LYS A 79 7.92 0.82 19.17
C LYS A 79 9.23 0.33 19.82
N PRO A 80 9.88 1.11 20.69
CA PRO A 80 11.02 0.66 21.50
C PRO A 80 10.75 -0.61 22.32
N LEU A 81 9.50 -0.83 22.74
CA LEU A 81 9.12 -2.05 23.45
C LEU A 81 9.33 -3.32 22.60
N ALA A 82 9.16 -3.22 21.29
CA ALA A 82 9.34 -4.34 20.37
C ALA A 82 10.81 -4.58 19.98
N ASP A 83 11.65 -3.56 20.10
CA ASP A 83 13.09 -3.62 19.90
C ASP A 83 13.78 -2.67 20.88
N PRO A 84 14.25 -3.16 22.04
CA PRO A 84 14.88 -2.33 23.08
C PRO A 84 16.16 -1.61 22.63
N SER A 85 16.72 -1.96 21.46
CA SER A 85 17.85 -1.23 20.88
C SER A 85 17.42 0.10 20.24
N LEU A 86 16.12 0.30 20.01
CA LEU A 86 15.58 1.56 19.50
C LEU A 86 15.44 2.59 20.64
N PRO A 87 16.12 3.74 20.57
CA PRO A 87 15.97 4.80 21.57
C PRO A 87 14.61 5.50 21.46
N GLU A 88 13.99 5.45 20.28
CA GLU A 88 12.70 6.08 19.96
C GLU A 88 11.95 5.26 18.89
N PRO A 89 10.63 5.46 18.73
CA PRO A 89 9.88 4.79 17.68
C PRO A 89 10.47 5.07 16.29
N LYS A 90 10.51 4.06 15.44
CA LYS A 90 11.11 4.16 14.09
C LYS A 90 10.09 3.84 13.01
N PRO A 91 9.95 4.64 11.94
CA PRO A 91 9.10 4.27 10.81
C PRO A 91 9.74 3.11 10.05
N ILE A 92 8.99 2.04 9.83
CA ILE A 92 9.51 0.80 9.22
C ILE A 92 8.76 0.36 7.96
N GLY A 93 7.64 1.02 7.66
CA GLY A 93 6.82 0.67 6.52
C GLY A 93 5.52 1.44 6.48
N THR A 94 4.67 1.06 5.54
CA THR A 94 3.35 1.62 5.34
C THR A 94 2.31 0.50 5.29
N VAL A 95 1.09 0.82 5.70
CA VAL A 95 -0.11 0.06 5.35
C VAL A 95 -1.14 1.03 4.79
N THR A 96 -1.96 0.58 3.85
CA THR A 96 -2.91 1.45 3.16
C THR A 96 -4.24 0.77 2.99
N MET A 97 -5.31 1.56 3.04
CA MET A 97 -6.64 1.17 2.62
C MET A 97 -7.09 2.19 1.57
N VAL A 98 -7.28 1.75 0.33
CA VAL A 98 -7.57 2.67 -0.78
C VAL A 98 -8.77 2.19 -1.56
N ARG A 99 -9.77 3.05 -1.71
CA ARG A 99 -10.95 2.75 -2.53
C ARG A 99 -10.96 3.59 -3.80
N GLU A 100 -10.71 2.92 -4.91
CA GLU A 100 -10.93 3.51 -6.23
C GLU A 100 -12.42 3.80 -6.44
N PRO A 101 -12.81 4.89 -7.15
CA PRO A 101 -14.20 5.34 -7.26
C PRO A 101 -15.22 4.28 -7.69
N ASN A 102 -14.80 3.29 -8.49
CA ASN A 102 -15.68 2.23 -9.02
C ASN A 102 -15.40 0.85 -8.41
N ALA A 103 -14.48 0.74 -7.45
CA ALA A 103 -14.20 -0.54 -6.81
C ALA A 103 -15.33 -0.93 -5.84
N PRO A 104 -15.77 -2.20 -5.84
CA PRO A 104 -16.84 -2.64 -4.94
C PRO A 104 -16.42 -2.56 -3.47
N ALA A 105 -15.12 -2.66 -3.20
CA ALA A 105 -14.52 -2.59 -1.88
C ALA A 105 -13.14 -1.94 -1.94
N PRO A 106 -12.61 -1.43 -0.81
CA PRO A 106 -11.25 -0.91 -0.74
C PRO A 106 -10.21 -2.02 -0.86
N ASP A 107 -9.07 -1.66 -1.43
CA ASP A 107 -7.87 -2.48 -1.56
C ASP A 107 -6.90 -2.23 -0.40
N ILE A 108 -6.44 -3.30 0.23
CA ILE A 108 -5.42 -3.25 1.27
C ILE A 108 -4.02 -3.44 0.68
N GLY A 109 -3.10 -2.61 1.15
CA GLY A 109 -1.68 -2.78 0.89
C GLY A 109 -0.79 -2.52 2.08
N TYR A 110 0.47 -2.89 1.92
CA TYR A 110 1.57 -2.82 2.84
C TYR A 110 2.91 -2.73 2.08
N ALA A 111 3.85 -1.94 2.57
CA ALA A 111 5.24 -1.96 2.08
C ALA A 111 6.20 -1.73 3.24
N PHE A 112 7.21 -2.57 3.39
CA PHE A 112 8.13 -2.55 4.53
C PHE A 112 9.57 -2.48 4.08
N LEU A 113 10.39 -1.73 4.84
CA LEU A 113 11.82 -1.70 4.62
C LEU A 113 12.41 -3.12 4.80
N ASP A 114 13.37 -3.51 3.96
CA ASP A 114 13.95 -4.86 3.87
C ASP A 114 14.42 -5.40 5.23
N ALA A 115 15.04 -4.55 6.04
CA ALA A 115 15.51 -4.90 7.38
C ALA A 115 14.40 -5.33 8.37
N TYR A 116 13.12 -5.10 8.04
CA TYR A 116 11.97 -5.39 8.90
C TYR A 116 11.00 -6.41 8.31
N GLN A 117 11.31 -6.96 7.14
CA GLN A 117 10.57 -8.07 6.54
C GLN A 117 10.84 -9.38 7.30
N GLY A 118 10.00 -10.41 7.10
CA GLY A 118 10.11 -11.70 7.80
C GLY A 118 9.82 -11.70 9.31
N LYS A 119 9.54 -10.54 9.92
CA LYS A 119 9.32 -10.37 11.38
C LYS A 119 7.85 -10.33 11.81
N GLY A 120 6.93 -10.52 10.86
CA GLY A 120 5.48 -10.51 11.09
C GLY A 120 4.85 -9.13 11.24
N TYR A 121 5.60 -8.03 11.08
CA TYR A 121 5.06 -6.68 11.23
C TYR A 121 3.98 -6.34 10.22
N ALA A 122 4.16 -6.75 8.95
CA ALA A 122 3.16 -6.53 7.92
C ALA A 122 1.82 -7.21 8.24
N THR A 123 1.85 -8.46 8.70
CA THR A 123 0.62 -9.17 9.12
C THR A 123 -0.04 -8.46 10.29
N GLU A 124 0.72 -8.08 11.32
CA GLU A 124 0.19 -7.37 12.49
C GLU A 124 -0.45 -6.03 12.13
N SER A 125 0.23 -5.21 11.32
CA SER A 125 -0.29 -3.90 10.91
C SER A 125 -1.51 -4.01 9.99
N CYS A 126 -1.53 -4.98 9.06
CA CYS A 126 -2.68 -5.17 8.18
C CYS A 126 -3.88 -5.71 8.94
N GLN A 127 -3.69 -6.63 9.89
CA GLN A 127 -4.77 -7.10 10.76
C GLN A 127 -5.38 -5.94 11.55
N ALA A 128 -4.53 -5.11 12.17
CA ALA A 128 -4.98 -3.94 12.90
C ALA A 128 -5.73 -2.93 12.02
N LEU A 129 -5.28 -2.72 10.77
CA LEU A 129 -5.96 -1.85 9.82
C LEU A 129 -7.35 -2.42 9.41
N LEU A 130 -7.46 -3.74 9.21
CA LEU A 130 -8.75 -4.38 8.93
C LEU A 130 -9.70 -4.25 10.13
N ASP A 131 -9.21 -4.44 11.35
CA ASP A 131 -10.00 -4.27 12.57
C ASP A 131 -10.45 -2.81 12.74
N TYR A 132 -9.54 -1.85 12.55
CA TYR A 132 -9.85 -0.42 12.55
C TYR A 132 -10.92 -0.07 11.52
N CYS A 133 -10.78 -0.54 10.28
CA CYS A 133 -11.75 -0.25 9.23
C CYS A 133 -13.13 -0.87 9.49
N ARG A 134 -13.17 -2.08 10.07
CA ARG A 134 -14.41 -2.75 10.49
C ARG A 134 -15.12 -1.96 11.59
N ASN A 135 -14.38 -1.54 12.62
CA ASN A 135 -14.96 -0.93 13.81
C ASN A 135 -15.39 0.52 13.57
N GLU A 136 -14.56 1.32 12.89
CA GLU A 136 -14.79 2.76 12.74
C GLU A 136 -15.66 3.11 11.53
N PHE A 137 -15.59 2.33 10.45
CA PHE A 137 -16.29 2.65 9.19
C PHE A 137 -17.31 1.58 8.78
N ASN A 138 -17.50 0.54 9.60
CA ASN A 138 -18.35 -0.61 9.26
C ASN A 138 -17.99 -1.22 7.89
N GLN A 139 -16.71 -1.15 7.49
CA GLN A 139 -16.24 -1.75 6.25
C GLN A 139 -16.12 -3.26 6.46
N GLN A 140 -16.85 -4.07 5.69
CA GLN A 140 -16.89 -5.52 5.89
C GLN A 140 -16.23 -6.32 4.75
N GLN A 141 -16.06 -5.69 3.58
CA GLN A 141 -15.42 -6.35 2.44
C GLN A 141 -14.13 -5.65 2.04
N TYR A 142 -13.17 -6.42 1.56
CA TYR A 142 -11.85 -5.93 1.20
C TYR A 142 -11.33 -6.66 -0.04
N LEU A 143 -10.49 -5.97 -0.79
CA LEU A 143 -9.69 -6.51 -1.88
C LEU A 143 -8.21 -6.50 -1.47
N CYS A 144 -7.43 -7.40 -2.07
CA CYS A 144 -5.97 -7.32 -2.02
C CYS A 144 -5.42 -7.74 -3.38
N PHE A 145 -4.65 -6.85 -4.01
CA PHE A 145 -3.98 -7.14 -5.28
C PHE A 145 -2.47 -7.30 -5.08
N THR A 146 -1.90 -8.37 -5.65
CA THR A 146 -0.45 -8.57 -5.65
C THR A 146 0.02 -9.28 -6.90
N ARG A 147 1.30 -9.17 -7.25
CA ARG A 147 1.87 -9.93 -8.37
C ARG A 147 1.76 -11.43 -8.11
N SER A 148 1.37 -12.21 -9.13
CA SER A 148 1.21 -13.66 -8.98
C SER A 148 2.50 -14.35 -8.55
N TRP A 149 3.66 -13.81 -8.94
CA TRP A 149 4.98 -14.33 -8.54
C TRP A 149 5.39 -13.94 -7.11
N ASN A 150 4.75 -12.94 -6.49
CA ASN A 150 5.09 -12.48 -5.14
C ASN A 150 4.48 -13.39 -4.07
N GLN A 151 5.13 -14.53 -3.83
CA GLN A 151 4.67 -15.54 -2.89
C GLN A 151 4.55 -15.05 -1.45
N ALA A 152 5.35 -14.07 -1.05
CA ALA A 152 5.31 -13.54 0.30
C ALA A 152 4.06 -12.68 0.55
N SER A 153 3.69 -11.81 -0.40
CA SER A 153 2.43 -11.06 -0.35
C SER A 153 1.20 -11.99 -0.42
N ARG A 154 1.24 -13.02 -1.26
CA ARG A 154 0.17 -14.04 -1.33
C ARG A 154 -0.03 -14.75 0.00
N ALA A 155 1.06 -15.26 0.58
CA ALA A 155 1.03 -15.93 1.87
C ALA A 155 0.55 -15.00 2.99
N LEU A 156 0.83 -13.69 2.91
CA LEU A 156 0.31 -12.71 3.85
C LEU A 156 -1.20 -12.52 3.67
N ALA A 157 -1.69 -12.32 2.44
CA ALA A 157 -3.12 -12.18 2.16
C ALA A 157 -3.91 -13.40 2.68
N GLU A 158 -3.42 -14.61 2.40
CA GLU A 158 -4.01 -15.87 2.87
C GLU A 158 -4.00 -15.97 4.40
N ARG A 159 -2.91 -15.56 5.06
CA ARG A 159 -2.82 -15.52 6.54
C ARG A 159 -3.81 -14.54 7.17
N LEU A 160 -4.14 -13.45 6.48
CA LEU A 160 -5.18 -12.50 6.89
C LEU A 160 -6.61 -13.00 6.57
N GLY A 161 -6.75 -14.20 6.00
CA GLY A 161 -8.03 -14.81 5.69
C GLY A 161 -8.61 -14.39 4.33
N PHE A 162 -7.87 -13.65 3.51
CA PHE A 162 -8.31 -13.39 2.15
C PHE A 162 -8.28 -14.69 1.33
N LYS A 163 -9.26 -14.82 0.43
CA LYS A 163 -9.38 -15.95 -0.51
C LYS A 163 -8.92 -15.49 -1.89
N LEU A 164 -8.14 -16.33 -2.57
CA LEU A 164 -7.76 -16.09 -3.97
C LEU A 164 -9.02 -16.25 -4.83
N GLU A 165 -9.35 -15.21 -5.59
CA GLU A 165 -10.52 -15.19 -6.46
C GLU A 165 -10.15 -15.49 -7.91
N ALA A 166 -9.08 -14.85 -8.38
CA ALA A 166 -8.63 -14.97 -9.76
C ALA A 166 -7.16 -14.55 -9.93
N GLU A 167 -6.58 -15.00 -11.02
CA GLU A 167 -5.32 -14.46 -11.54
C GLU A 167 -5.58 -13.85 -12.92
N HIS A 168 -5.06 -12.65 -13.14
CA HIS A 168 -5.26 -11.90 -14.37
C HIS A 168 -3.92 -11.54 -14.99
N ARG A 169 -3.81 -11.76 -16.31
CA ARG A 169 -2.69 -11.25 -17.10
C ARG A 169 -3.02 -9.83 -17.57
N LEU A 170 -2.21 -8.86 -17.16
CA LEU A 170 -2.32 -7.48 -17.62
C LEU A 170 -1.81 -7.35 -19.07
N PRO A 171 -2.22 -6.31 -19.82
CA PRO A 171 -1.69 -6.03 -21.17
C PRO A 171 -0.17 -5.83 -21.21
N THR A 172 0.43 -5.44 -20.08
CA THR A 172 1.89 -5.35 -19.92
C THR A 172 2.59 -6.71 -19.92
N GLY A 173 1.84 -7.82 -19.82
CA GLY A 173 2.34 -9.19 -19.67
C GLY A 173 2.42 -9.65 -18.22
N ALA A 174 2.34 -8.71 -17.27
CA ALA A 174 2.34 -8.95 -15.83
C ALA A 174 1.18 -9.87 -15.41
N GLU A 175 1.38 -10.66 -14.35
CA GLU A 175 0.33 -11.47 -13.76
C GLU A 175 -0.01 -10.95 -12.36
N LEU A 176 -1.31 -10.74 -12.11
CA LEU A 176 -1.85 -10.19 -10.88
C LEU A 176 -2.78 -11.22 -10.22
N ALA A 177 -2.48 -11.59 -8.98
CA ALA A 177 -3.37 -12.36 -8.13
C ALA A 177 -4.31 -11.42 -7.38
N CYS A 178 -5.61 -11.73 -7.44
CA CYS A 178 -6.68 -10.92 -6.89
C CYS A 178 -7.34 -11.70 -5.76
N TYR A 179 -7.35 -11.09 -4.59
CA TYR A 179 -7.84 -11.68 -3.35
C TYR A 179 -9.02 -10.88 -2.81
N SER A 180 -9.96 -11.56 -2.14
CA SER A 180 -11.07 -10.90 -1.44
C SER A 180 -11.27 -11.42 -0.01
N LEU A 181 -11.85 -10.58 0.83
CA LEU A 181 -12.24 -10.91 2.21
C LEU A 181 -13.64 -10.36 2.49
N GLY A 182 -14.48 -11.14 3.18
CA GLY A 182 -15.82 -10.72 3.59
C GLY A 182 -16.88 -10.69 2.49
N THR A 183 -16.65 -11.40 1.38
CA THR A 183 -17.47 -11.40 0.16
C THR A 183 -18.43 -12.59 0.06
N GLU A 184 -18.65 -13.32 1.15
CA GLU A 184 -19.44 -14.55 1.14
C GLU A 184 -20.88 -14.28 0.66
N GLY A 185 -21.28 -14.96 -0.43
CA GLY A 185 -22.58 -14.76 -1.08
C GLY A 185 -22.66 -13.59 -2.07
N MET A 186 -21.55 -12.88 -2.33
CA MET A 186 -21.47 -11.82 -3.33
C MET A 186 -20.99 -12.38 -4.67
N ASN A 187 -21.61 -11.94 -5.77
CA ASN A 187 -21.16 -12.26 -7.12
C ASN A 187 -20.47 -11.02 -7.72
N TRP A 188 -19.20 -10.82 -7.40
CA TRP A 188 -18.40 -9.76 -7.98
C TRP A 188 -17.74 -10.25 -9.26
N ASP A 189 -17.92 -9.52 -10.35
CA ASP A 189 -17.11 -9.72 -11.55
C ASP A 189 -15.75 -9.03 -11.35
N LEU A 190 -14.87 -9.72 -10.62
CA LEU A 190 -13.51 -9.27 -10.36
C LEU A 190 -12.69 -9.16 -11.65
N GLY A 191 -13.05 -9.92 -12.70
CA GLY A 191 -12.45 -9.77 -14.02
C GLY A 191 -12.70 -8.40 -14.61
N SER A 192 -13.96 -7.96 -14.64
CA SER A 192 -14.31 -6.60 -15.09
C SER A 192 -13.69 -5.52 -14.21
N ILE A 193 -13.59 -5.72 -12.89
CA ILE A 193 -12.95 -4.75 -11.98
C ILE A 193 -11.46 -4.63 -12.29
N VAL A 194 -10.78 -5.75 -12.52
CA VAL A 194 -9.36 -5.77 -12.88
C VAL A 194 -9.16 -5.17 -14.27
N GLU A 195 -10.01 -5.46 -15.25
CA GLU A 195 -9.98 -4.83 -16.56
C GLU A 195 -10.18 -3.32 -16.51
N ASP A 196 -11.13 -2.83 -15.73
CA ASP A 196 -11.37 -1.40 -15.56
C ASP A 196 -10.21 -0.73 -14.82
N ARG A 197 -9.57 -1.43 -13.88
CA ARG A 197 -8.32 -0.97 -13.25
C ARG A 197 -7.21 -0.89 -14.29
N ILE A 198 -7.01 -1.93 -15.09
CA ILE A 198 -6.03 -1.99 -16.18
C ILE A 198 -6.21 -0.83 -17.17
N LYS A 199 -7.45 -0.57 -17.62
CA LYS A 199 -7.75 0.50 -18.58
C LYS A 199 -7.39 1.89 -18.06
N LYS A 200 -7.39 2.06 -16.74
CA LYS A 200 -7.06 3.31 -16.06
C LYS A 200 -5.59 3.40 -15.66
N MET A 201 -4.85 2.29 -15.66
CA MET A 201 -3.41 2.34 -15.46
C MET A 201 -2.78 3.17 -16.59
N PRO A 202 -1.85 4.09 -16.30
CA PRO A 202 -1.18 4.87 -17.33
C PRO A 202 -0.48 3.93 -18.32
N LEU A 203 -0.80 4.08 -19.61
CA LEU A 203 -0.36 3.18 -20.70
C LEU A 203 1.09 3.42 -21.14
N ASP A 204 1.85 4.31 -20.48
CA ASP A 204 3.12 4.83 -20.96
C ASP A 204 4.31 4.58 -20.00
N LYS A 205 4.74 3.33 -19.82
CA LYS A 205 6.12 3.06 -19.34
C LYS A 205 6.73 1.85 -20.03
N ARG A 206 6.97 1.96 -21.34
CA ARG A 206 8.05 1.19 -21.97
C ARG A 206 9.36 1.87 -21.59
N ALA A 207 10.28 1.11 -21.01
CA ALA A 207 11.63 1.58 -20.74
C ALA A 207 12.29 2.06 -22.04
N GLY A 208 12.84 3.28 -22.00
CA GLY A 208 13.66 3.85 -23.07
C GLY A 208 13.15 5.17 -23.59
N ASP A 209 13.38 6.26 -22.84
CA ASP A 209 14.03 7.45 -23.40
C ASP A 209 14.42 8.42 -22.28
N ALA A 210 15.69 8.86 -22.36
CA ALA A 210 16.32 9.78 -21.44
C ALA A 210 16.09 11.22 -21.89
N ALA A 211 15.74 12.13 -20.97
CA ALA A 211 16.25 13.51 -20.90
C ALA A 211 15.55 14.28 -19.78
N ALA A 212 16.33 15.04 -19.03
CA ALA A 212 15.86 16.01 -18.07
C ALA A 212 15.02 17.10 -18.75
N THR A 213 13.73 17.17 -18.44
CA THR A 213 12.97 18.42 -18.30
C THR A 213 11.89 18.19 -17.25
N ALA A 214 11.70 19.19 -16.37
CA ALA A 214 10.64 19.20 -15.38
C ALA A 214 9.28 19.34 -16.08
N ALA A 215 8.72 18.22 -16.52
CA ALA A 215 7.31 18.10 -16.89
C ALA A 215 6.49 17.71 -15.65
N PRO A 216 5.25 18.21 -15.50
CA PRO A 216 4.41 17.84 -14.38
C PRO A 216 4.20 16.33 -14.38
N VAL A 217 4.40 15.73 -13.21
CA VAL A 217 4.18 14.31 -12.97
C VAL A 217 2.75 13.96 -13.42
N PRO A 218 2.56 13.01 -14.36
CA PRO A 218 1.24 12.69 -14.87
C PRO A 218 0.34 12.24 -13.71
N GLU A 219 -0.95 12.56 -13.83
CA GLU A 219 -1.95 12.49 -12.75
C GLU A 219 -2.11 11.11 -12.11
N ASP A 220 -1.51 10.05 -12.65
CA ASP A 220 -1.65 8.69 -12.16
C ASP A 220 -0.30 7.95 -12.03
N ALA A 221 0.79 8.69 -11.81
CA ALA A 221 2.14 8.14 -11.70
C ALA A 221 2.32 7.27 -10.44
N GLY A 222 1.82 6.03 -10.52
CA GLY A 222 2.43 4.82 -9.99
C GLY A 222 2.69 4.75 -8.50
N ILE A 223 1.64 4.47 -7.71
CA ILE A 223 1.70 3.52 -6.57
C ILE A 223 0.30 2.88 -6.39
N THR A 224 -0.13 2.05 -7.34
CA THR A 224 -1.36 1.23 -7.21
C THR A 224 -1.08 -0.26 -6.99
N GLU A 225 0.17 -0.64 -6.75
CA GLU A 225 0.48 -1.97 -6.23
C GLU A 225 0.93 -1.83 -4.80
N THR A 226 -0.04 -1.95 -3.91
CA THR A 226 0.19 -1.60 -2.53
C THR A 226 0.60 -2.82 -1.71
N ALA A 227 0.62 -4.07 -2.20
CA ALA A 227 1.03 -5.24 -1.43
C ALA A 227 2.48 -5.70 -1.69
N ILE A 228 3.41 -5.30 -0.83
CA ILE A 228 4.81 -5.71 -0.77
C ILE A 228 5.12 -6.31 0.61
N ALA A 229 4.96 -7.63 0.71
CA ALA A 229 5.61 -8.45 1.71
C ALA A 229 6.65 -9.29 1.01
N THR A 230 7.66 -9.64 1.77
CA THR A 230 8.84 -10.40 1.36
C THR A 230 9.08 -11.38 2.50
N SER A 231 9.37 -12.63 2.12
CA SER A 231 9.42 -13.83 2.97
C SER A 231 10.65 -13.84 3.85
#